data_AF-A0A0M4HA48-F1
#
_entry.id   AF-A0A0M4HA48-F1
#
_cell.length_a   1.000
_cell.length_b   1.000
_cell.length_c   1.000
_cell.angle_alpha   90.00
_cell.angle_beta   90.00
_cell.angle_gamma   90.00
#
_symmetry.space_group_name_H-M   'P 1'
#
loop_
_entity.id
_entity.type
_entity.pdbx_description
1 polymer ?
#
loop_
_entity_poly.entity_id
_entity_poly.type
_entity_poly.pdbx_seq_one_letter_code
_entity_poly.pdbx_strand_id
1 'polypeptide(L)'
;MHEESGPSWGMRGLRKWLSTAPETRDELLKLVQDSRRFLEPDTVAMLEGVLDLPATKIREVMTPRTSMISLQEDDQLLDILHVLVESAHSRFPVFSSDQPDNVVGILLAKDLLPFLTEQSNKVDVRALMRQPLFVPESARSDQVLRMLKNTQTHIAVVIDEYGTTSGVVTLEDILEEIVGEIEDEHDTVDEEAQFIIPDHDPETANTWLVQALTPIEHFNNILDAEFSDDEVETVGGLLLQEMGLVSDLQGQIIELENWQFTILEADARTIHLIRAVRK
;
A
#
# COMPACT_ATOMS: atom_id res chain seq x y z
N MET A 1 75.57 19.36 -16.20
CA MET A 1 74.74 18.17 -16.43
C MET A 1 73.76 18.10 -15.27
N HIS A 2 72.57 18.68 -15.45
CA HIS A 2 71.49 18.61 -14.48
C HIS A 2 70.49 17.56 -15.00
N GLU A 3 70.30 16.49 -14.24
CA GLU A 3 69.21 15.54 -14.41
C GLU A 3 67.96 16.13 -13.72
N GLU A 4 66.98 16.56 -14.52
CA GLU A 4 65.66 16.91 -14.03
C GLU A 4 64.87 15.63 -13.76
N SER A 5 64.47 15.45 -12.50
CA SER A 5 63.57 14.41 -12.04
C SER A 5 62.13 14.80 -12.38
N GLY A 6 61.50 14.06 -13.28
CA GLY A 6 60.08 14.22 -13.60
C GLY A 6 59.17 13.91 -12.41
N PRO A 7 58.00 14.54 -12.30
CA PRO A 7 57.12 14.35 -11.15
C PRO A 7 56.55 12.93 -11.16
N SER A 8 56.86 12.18 -10.10
CA SER A 8 56.25 10.89 -9.78
C SER A 8 54.76 11.10 -9.50
N TRP A 9 53.93 10.95 -10.53
CA TRP A 9 52.49 10.87 -10.38
C TRP A 9 52.15 9.50 -9.78
N GLY A 10 52.27 9.41 -8.46
CA GLY A 10 52.20 8.14 -7.74
C GLY A 10 50.82 7.48 -7.84
N MET A 11 50.83 6.16 -7.99
CA MET A 11 49.71 5.20 -7.87
C MET A 11 48.81 5.36 -6.61
N ARG A 12 49.10 6.31 -5.71
CA ARG A 12 48.25 6.64 -4.55
C ARG A 12 46.97 7.38 -4.97
N GLY A 13 47.02 8.17 -6.06
CA GLY A 13 45.85 8.90 -6.56
C GLY A 13 44.78 7.96 -7.14
N LEU A 14 45.19 6.94 -7.90
CA LEU A 14 44.28 5.93 -8.45
C LEU A 14 43.66 5.02 -7.37
N ARG A 15 44.42 4.65 -6.33
CA ARG A 15 43.87 3.86 -5.21
C ARG A 15 42.80 4.60 -4.42
N LYS A 16 42.89 5.93 -4.33
CA LYS A 16 41.88 6.75 -3.63
C LYS A 16 40.57 6.89 -4.42
N TRP A 17 40.64 6.78 -5.75
CA TRP A 17 39.45 6.70 -6.61
C TRP A 17 38.82 5.30 -6.55
N LEU A 18 39.64 4.25 -6.48
CA LEU A 18 39.19 2.87 -6.31
C LEU A 18 38.72 2.52 -4.87
N SER A 19 39.05 3.34 -3.86
CA SER A 19 38.63 3.16 -2.46
C SER A 19 37.40 4.01 -2.08
N THR A 20 36.53 4.30 -3.05
CA THR A 20 35.23 4.97 -2.83
C THR A 20 34.04 4.06 -3.17
N ALA A 21 34.31 2.79 -3.49
CA ALA A 21 33.25 1.81 -3.64
C ALA A 21 32.73 1.44 -2.24
N PRO A 22 31.41 1.45 -2.01
CA PRO A 22 30.83 0.98 -0.76
C PRO A 22 31.19 -0.50 -0.55
N GLU A 23 31.72 -0.84 0.61
CA GLU A 23 32.09 -2.21 0.99
C GLU A 23 30.99 -2.90 1.79
N THR A 24 30.04 -2.12 2.32
CA THR A 24 28.89 -2.61 3.10
C THR A 24 27.57 -2.13 2.51
N ARG A 25 26.49 -2.85 2.84
CA ARG A 25 25.12 -2.42 2.48
C ARG A 25 24.81 -1.03 3.01
N ASP A 26 25.21 -0.73 4.24
CA ASP A 26 24.96 0.57 4.88
C ASP A 26 25.72 1.70 4.19
N GLU A 27 26.93 1.44 3.69
CA GLU A 27 27.68 2.41 2.87
C GLU A 27 27.02 2.62 1.50
N LEU A 28 26.48 1.56 0.89
CA LEU A 28 25.76 1.66 -0.38
C LEU A 28 24.44 2.41 -0.21
N LEU A 29 23.69 2.16 0.87
CA LEU A 29 22.49 2.90 1.24
C LEU A 29 22.79 4.39 1.45
N LYS A 30 23.86 4.72 2.20
CA LYS A 30 24.29 6.12 2.37
C LYS A 30 24.63 6.79 1.05
N LEU A 31 25.30 6.08 0.15
CA LEU A 31 25.60 6.60 -1.19
C LEU A 31 24.32 6.89 -1.98
N VAL A 32 23.32 5.99 -1.91
CA VAL A 32 22.00 6.20 -2.53
C VAL A 32 21.29 7.41 -1.91
N GLN A 33 21.31 7.56 -0.59
CA GLN A 33 20.72 8.71 0.11
C GLN A 33 21.40 10.04 -0.25
N ASP A 34 22.74 10.05 -0.32
CA ASP A 34 23.52 11.22 -0.72
C ASP A 34 23.29 11.59 -2.20
N SER A 35 22.77 10.64 -3.00
CA SER A 35 22.46 10.85 -4.42
C SER A 35 21.15 11.60 -4.68
N ARG A 36 20.35 11.94 -3.65
CA ARG A 36 19.15 12.81 -3.75
C ARG A 36 19.39 14.19 -4.39
N ARG A 37 20.66 14.59 -4.52
CA ARG A 37 21.06 15.82 -5.24
C ARG A 37 21.12 15.64 -6.76
N PHE A 38 21.11 14.40 -7.24
CA PHE A 38 21.29 14.02 -8.64
C PHE A 38 20.16 13.14 -9.19
N LEU A 39 19.42 12.47 -8.31
CA LEU A 39 18.29 11.60 -8.64
C LEU A 39 16.99 12.17 -8.07
N GLU A 40 15.89 11.88 -8.74
CA GLU A 40 14.55 12.20 -8.25
C GLU A 40 14.24 11.41 -6.97
N PRO A 41 13.44 11.97 -6.03
CA PRO A 41 13.09 11.31 -4.78
C PRO A 41 12.59 9.88 -4.95
N ASP A 42 11.68 9.65 -5.91
CA ASP A 42 11.08 8.33 -6.17
C ASP A 42 12.10 7.33 -6.68
N THR A 43 13.07 7.78 -7.49
CA THR A 43 14.17 6.92 -7.94
C THR A 43 15.05 6.51 -6.76
N VAL A 44 15.30 7.43 -5.81
CA VAL A 44 16.06 7.10 -4.60
C VAL A 44 15.29 6.11 -3.73
N ALA A 45 13.99 6.32 -3.53
CA ALA A 45 13.14 5.40 -2.77
C ALA A 45 13.14 3.99 -3.38
N MET A 46 13.01 3.88 -4.71
CA MET A 46 13.09 2.60 -5.41
C MET A 46 14.44 1.89 -5.22
N LEU A 47 15.54 2.66 -5.27
CA LEU A 47 16.87 2.10 -5.04
C LEU A 47 17.02 1.61 -3.59
N GLU A 48 16.48 2.33 -2.61
CA GLU A 48 16.45 1.91 -1.21
C GLU A 48 15.66 0.59 -1.06
N GLY A 49 14.45 0.50 -1.63
CA GLY A 49 13.63 -0.72 -1.60
C GLY A 49 14.33 -1.95 -2.20
N VAL A 50 15.01 -1.79 -3.35
CA VAL A 50 15.81 -2.87 -3.95
C VAL A 50 16.94 -3.36 -3.04
N LEU A 51 17.58 -2.45 -2.31
CA LEU A 51 18.66 -2.78 -1.36
C LEU A 51 18.13 -3.43 -0.07
N ASP A 52 16.85 -3.25 0.22
CA ASP A 52 16.18 -3.71 1.44
C ASP A 52 15.51 -5.07 1.29
N LEU A 53 15.02 -5.40 0.09
CA LEU A 53 14.46 -6.73 -0.23
C LEU A 53 15.30 -7.93 0.25
N PRO A 54 16.65 -7.89 0.18
CA PRO A 54 17.49 -8.94 0.76
C PRO A 54 17.36 -9.15 2.28
N ALA A 55 16.92 -8.15 3.02
CA ALA A 55 16.75 -8.17 4.47
C ALA A 55 15.29 -8.38 4.89
N THR A 56 14.33 -8.00 4.04
CA THR A 56 12.89 -8.19 4.26
C THR A 56 12.51 -9.67 4.24
N LYS A 57 11.71 -10.08 5.22
CA LYS A 57 11.16 -11.44 5.33
C LYS A 57 9.73 -11.48 4.80
N ILE A 58 9.28 -12.63 4.30
CA ILE A 58 7.91 -12.80 3.82
C ILE A 58 6.86 -12.49 4.87
N ARG A 59 7.08 -12.85 6.13
CA ARG A 59 6.15 -12.49 7.22
C ARG A 59 5.88 -10.99 7.37
N GLU A 60 6.77 -10.12 6.87
CA GLU A 60 6.66 -8.67 6.97
C GLU A 60 5.80 -8.08 5.84
N VAL A 61 5.65 -8.82 4.72
CA VAL A 61 4.95 -8.35 3.50
C VAL A 61 3.77 -9.23 3.09
N MET A 62 3.56 -10.37 3.76
CA MET A 62 2.47 -11.28 3.43
C MET A 62 1.12 -10.70 3.87
N THR A 63 0.07 -11.05 3.13
CA THR A 63 -1.31 -10.96 3.63
C THR A 63 -1.53 -12.05 4.69
N PRO A 64 -1.80 -11.72 5.97
CA PRO A 64 -2.00 -12.70 7.03
C PRO A 64 -3.27 -13.52 6.80
N ARG A 65 -3.29 -14.76 7.30
CA ARG A 65 -4.45 -15.69 7.17
C ARG A 65 -5.79 -15.07 7.56
N THR A 66 -5.81 -14.23 8.58
CA THR A 66 -7.05 -13.57 9.06
C THR A 66 -7.63 -12.56 8.06
N SER A 67 -6.81 -12.06 7.15
CA SER A 67 -7.17 -11.08 6.13
C SER A 67 -7.25 -11.70 4.73
N MET A 68 -7.03 -13.01 4.61
CA MET A 68 -7.11 -13.71 3.32
C MET A 68 -8.54 -13.83 2.84
N ILE A 69 -8.78 -13.45 1.60
CA ILE A 69 -9.96 -13.89 0.85
C ILE A 69 -9.64 -15.25 0.22
N SER A 70 -10.42 -16.26 0.56
CA SER A 70 -10.17 -17.65 0.19
C SER A 70 -11.46 -18.41 -0.11
N LEU A 71 -11.34 -19.56 -0.74
CA LEU A 71 -12.45 -20.46 -1.09
C LEU A 71 -12.28 -21.82 -0.39
N GLN A 72 -13.34 -22.62 -0.35
CA GLN A 72 -13.31 -24.04 0.03
C GLN A 72 -13.36 -24.92 -1.22
N GLU A 73 -12.76 -26.11 -1.17
CA GLU A 73 -12.74 -27.04 -2.31
C GLU A 73 -14.13 -27.61 -2.68
N ASP A 74 -15.10 -27.52 -1.78
CA ASP A 74 -16.49 -27.96 -1.96
C ASP A 74 -17.50 -26.81 -2.16
N ASP A 75 -17.03 -25.57 -2.27
CA ASP A 75 -17.87 -24.41 -2.56
C ASP A 75 -18.64 -24.58 -3.88
N GLN A 76 -19.89 -24.08 -3.91
CA GLN A 76 -20.69 -24.09 -5.12
C GLN A 76 -20.29 -22.91 -6.02
N LEU A 77 -20.48 -23.08 -7.34
CA LEU A 77 -20.13 -22.05 -8.33
C LEU A 77 -20.71 -20.67 -8.00
N LEU A 78 -21.96 -20.59 -7.55
CA LEU A 78 -22.59 -19.30 -7.25
C LEU A 78 -21.94 -18.59 -6.06
N ASP A 79 -21.53 -19.34 -5.04
CA ASP A 79 -20.86 -18.79 -3.86
C ASP A 79 -19.46 -18.29 -4.22
N ILE A 80 -18.72 -19.06 -5.03
CA ILE A 80 -17.43 -18.66 -5.57
C ILE A 80 -17.55 -17.37 -6.38
N LEU A 81 -18.53 -17.28 -7.29
CA LEU A 81 -18.74 -16.08 -8.11
C LEU A 81 -19.05 -14.84 -7.27
N HIS A 82 -19.77 -15.01 -6.15
CA HIS A 82 -20.05 -13.91 -5.23
C HIS A 82 -18.75 -13.37 -4.61
N VAL A 83 -17.91 -14.24 -4.06
CA VAL A 83 -16.61 -13.87 -3.48
C VAL A 83 -15.71 -13.19 -4.52
N LEU A 84 -15.70 -13.69 -5.75
CA LEU A 84 -14.91 -13.12 -6.84
C LEU A 84 -15.33 -11.69 -7.20
N VAL A 85 -16.63 -11.44 -7.27
CA VAL A 85 -17.17 -10.12 -7.62
C VAL A 85 -16.94 -9.13 -6.49
N GLU A 86 -17.10 -9.54 -5.23
CA GLU A 86 -16.91 -8.65 -4.08
C GLU A 86 -15.45 -8.28 -3.83
N SER A 87 -14.53 -9.23 -4.00
CA SER A 87 -13.11 -9.00 -3.72
C SER A 87 -12.31 -8.45 -4.90
N ALA A 88 -12.81 -8.60 -6.13
CA ALA A 88 -12.12 -8.22 -7.37
C ALA A 88 -10.72 -8.85 -7.55
N HIS A 89 -10.36 -9.88 -6.78
CA HIS A 89 -9.05 -10.53 -6.90
C HIS A 89 -8.95 -11.48 -8.10
N SER A 90 -7.72 -11.66 -8.60
CA SER A 90 -7.44 -12.57 -9.72
C SER A 90 -7.18 -14.02 -9.31
N ARG A 91 -6.76 -14.26 -8.06
CA ARG A 91 -6.28 -15.56 -7.56
C ARG A 91 -6.78 -15.81 -6.16
N PHE A 92 -7.29 -17.01 -5.91
CA PHE A 92 -7.90 -17.39 -4.65
C PHE A 92 -7.25 -18.66 -4.12
N PRO A 93 -6.68 -18.62 -2.91
CA PRO A 93 -6.29 -19.81 -2.17
C PRO A 93 -7.54 -20.64 -1.86
N VAL A 94 -7.43 -21.94 -2.09
CA VAL A 94 -8.51 -22.91 -1.84
C VAL A 94 -8.11 -23.80 -0.68
N PHE A 95 -8.88 -23.77 0.40
CA PHE A 95 -8.68 -24.59 1.59
C PHE A 95 -9.32 -25.97 1.42
N SER A 96 -8.75 -26.95 2.13
CA SER A 96 -9.35 -28.27 2.22
C SER A 96 -10.52 -28.29 3.18
N SER A 97 -11.60 -28.97 2.81
CA SER A 97 -12.74 -29.22 3.70
C SER A 97 -12.35 -30.19 4.85
N ASP A 98 -11.35 -31.06 4.63
CA ASP A 98 -10.87 -32.02 5.62
C ASP A 98 -9.79 -31.44 6.55
N GLN A 99 -9.00 -30.48 6.06
CA GLN A 99 -7.90 -29.83 6.78
C GLN A 99 -8.02 -28.30 6.64
N PRO A 100 -8.81 -27.65 7.50
CA PRO A 100 -9.22 -26.24 7.32
C PRO A 100 -8.07 -25.24 7.49
N ASP A 101 -6.90 -25.70 7.95
CA ASP A 101 -5.69 -24.89 8.10
C ASP A 101 -4.79 -24.93 6.86
N ASN A 102 -5.12 -25.76 5.86
CA ASN A 102 -4.24 -26.08 4.76
C ASN A 102 -4.85 -25.68 3.41
N VAL A 103 -4.13 -24.81 2.69
CA VAL A 103 -4.41 -24.53 1.29
C VAL A 103 -3.98 -25.72 0.44
N VAL A 104 -4.92 -26.25 -0.36
CA VAL A 104 -4.71 -27.39 -1.26
C VAL A 104 -4.54 -26.97 -2.72
N GLY A 105 -4.91 -25.74 -3.07
CA GLY A 105 -4.81 -25.24 -4.43
C GLY A 105 -4.95 -23.73 -4.55
N ILE A 106 -4.64 -23.24 -5.75
CA ILE A 106 -4.94 -21.86 -6.16
C ILE A 106 -5.92 -21.90 -7.33
N LEU A 107 -7.04 -21.21 -7.20
CA LEU A 107 -8.01 -20.99 -8.28
C LEU A 107 -7.75 -19.62 -8.93
N LEU A 108 -7.78 -19.56 -10.26
CA LEU A 108 -7.73 -18.28 -10.99
C LEU A 108 -9.16 -17.90 -11.38
N ALA A 109 -9.55 -16.65 -11.12
CA ALA A 109 -10.89 -16.15 -11.44
C ALA A 109 -11.26 -16.36 -12.91
N LYS A 110 -10.31 -16.09 -13.80
CA LYS A 110 -10.49 -16.24 -15.25
C LYS A 110 -10.81 -17.67 -15.69
N ASP A 111 -10.39 -18.68 -14.93
CA ASP A 111 -10.60 -20.09 -15.27
C ASP A 111 -12.08 -20.48 -15.04
N LEU A 112 -12.88 -19.63 -14.39
CA LEU A 112 -14.33 -19.79 -14.25
C LEU A 112 -15.14 -19.18 -15.40
N LEU A 113 -14.54 -18.33 -16.24
CA LEU A 113 -15.23 -17.67 -17.36
C LEU A 113 -15.94 -18.64 -18.33
N PRO A 114 -15.38 -19.82 -18.69
CA PRO A 114 -16.07 -20.78 -19.55
C PRO A 114 -17.43 -21.23 -18.99
N PHE A 115 -17.51 -21.39 -17.66
CA PHE A 115 -18.71 -21.86 -16.97
C PHE A 115 -19.82 -20.83 -16.87
N LEU A 116 -19.53 -19.55 -17.16
CA LEU A 116 -20.56 -18.50 -17.26
C LEU A 116 -21.38 -18.62 -18.55
N THR A 117 -20.84 -19.29 -19.57
CA THR A 117 -21.49 -19.44 -20.88
C THR A 117 -22.18 -20.78 -21.06
N GLU A 118 -21.78 -21.79 -20.28
CA GLU A 118 -22.35 -23.14 -20.33
C GLU A 118 -23.50 -23.25 -19.32
N GLN A 119 -24.63 -23.88 -19.70
CA GLN A 119 -25.76 -24.18 -18.79
C GLN A 119 -25.43 -25.23 -17.71
N SER A 120 -24.15 -25.53 -17.49
CA SER A 120 -23.70 -26.51 -16.49
C SER A 120 -23.36 -25.78 -15.20
N ASN A 121 -24.24 -25.91 -14.19
CA ASN A 121 -24.01 -25.38 -12.85
C ASN A 121 -22.95 -26.15 -12.03
N LYS A 122 -22.25 -27.13 -12.64
CA LYS A 122 -21.29 -27.97 -11.93
C LYS A 122 -19.87 -27.59 -12.35
N VAL A 123 -19.21 -26.83 -11.49
CA VAL A 123 -17.76 -26.62 -11.53
C VAL A 123 -17.11 -27.63 -10.61
N ASP A 124 -16.14 -28.37 -11.13
CA ASP A 124 -15.22 -29.16 -10.32
C ASP A 124 -14.03 -28.25 -9.97
N VAL A 125 -14.12 -27.58 -8.82
CA VAL A 125 -13.07 -26.68 -8.32
C VAL A 125 -11.72 -27.40 -8.31
N ARG A 126 -11.71 -28.67 -7.89
CA ARG A 126 -10.51 -29.50 -7.81
C ARG A 126 -9.85 -29.73 -9.16
N ALA A 127 -10.62 -29.80 -10.24
CA ALA A 127 -10.08 -29.91 -11.60
C ALA A 127 -9.46 -28.60 -12.12
N LEU A 128 -9.86 -27.45 -11.57
CA LEU A 128 -9.37 -26.13 -11.97
C LEU A 128 -8.20 -25.63 -11.11
N MET A 129 -8.06 -26.17 -9.89
CA MET A 129 -6.99 -25.78 -8.98
C MET A 129 -5.60 -26.06 -9.55
N ARG A 130 -4.71 -25.08 -9.35
CA ARG A 130 -3.28 -25.21 -9.62
C ARG A 130 -2.54 -25.54 -8.34
N GLN A 131 -1.42 -26.25 -8.47
CA GLN A 131 -0.57 -26.55 -7.31
C GLN A 131 -0.03 -25.25 -6.70
N PRO A 132 -0.19 -25.06 -5.38
CA PRO A 132 0.32 -23.88 -4.70
C PRO A 132 1.85 -23.96 -4.56
N LEU A 133 2.51 -22.81 -4.69
CA LEU A 133 3.90 -22.64 -4.31
C LEU A 133 3.94 -22.34 -2.81
N PHE A 134 4.65 -23.15 -2.02
CA PHE A 134 4.79 -22.92 -0.58
C PHE A 134 6.12 -22.27 -0.23
N VAL A 135 6.09 -21.31 0.69
CA VAL A 135 7.28 -20.63 1.23
C VAL A 135 7.16 -20.49 2.75
N PRO A 136 8.27 -20.60 3.51
CA PRO A 136 8.22 -20.36 4.95
C PRO A 136 8.15 -18.85 5.26
N GLU A 137 7.55 -18.49 6.39
CA GLU A 137 7.52 -17.10 6.90
C GLU A 137 8.88 -16.41 6.97
N SER A 138 9.93 -17.19 7.23
CA SER A 138 11.31 -16.72 7.36
C SER A 138 12.05 -16.57 6.03
N ALA A 139 11.43 -16.92 4.90
CA ALA A 139 12.03 -16.72 3.58
C ALA A 139 12.28 -15.24 3.30
N ARG A 140 13.30 -14.95 2.50
CA ARG A 140 13.65 -13.58 2.09
C ARG A 140 12.86 -13.18 0.85
N SER A 141 12.37 -11.94 0.81
CA SER A 141 11.52 -11.44 -0.27
C SER A 141 12.21 -11.53 -1.65
N ASP A 142 13.52 -11.23 -1.73
CA ASP A 142 14.30 -11.37 -2.97
C ASP A 142 14.36 -12.81 -3.52
N GLN A 143 14.33 -13.82 -2.65
CA GLN A 143 14.33 -15.23 -3.04
C GLN A 143 12.95 -15.65 -3.55
N VAL A 144 11.89 -15.25 -2.84
CA VAL A 144 10.51 -15.56 -3.25
C VAL A 144 10.15 -14.85 -4.54
N LEU A 145 10.57 -13.59 -4.73
CA LEU A 145 10.44 -12.88 -6.01
C LEU A 145 11.03 -13.69 -7.18
N ARG A 146 12.23 -14.25 -6.99
CA ARG A 146 12.85 -15.11 -8.01
C ARG A 146 12.07 -16.41 -8.21
N MET A 147 11.55 -17.02 -7.15
CA MET A 147 10.74 -18.24 -7.24
C MET A 147 9.43 -17.99 -8.01
N LEU A 148 8.70 -16.92 -7.69
CA LEU A 148 7.48 -16.50 -8.39
C LEU A 148 7.77 -16.29 -9.88
N LYS A 149 8.82 -15.53 -10.22
CA LYS A 149 9.25 -15.32 -11.61
C LYS A 149 9.62 -16.60 -12.35
N ASN A 150 10.39 -17.49 -11.72
CA ASN A 150 10.87 -18.72 -12.35
C ASN A 150 9.75 -19.74 -12.56
N THR A 151 8.79 -19.79 -11.65
CA THR A 151 7.62 -20.68 -11.73
C THR A 151 6.47 -20.08 -12.53
N GLN A 152 6.59 -18.82 -12.96
CA GLN A 152 5.54 -18.06 -13.65
C GLN A 152 4.21 -18.03 -12.88
N THR A 153 4.30 -18.03 -11.54
CA THR A 153 3.17 -17.80 -10.63
C THR A 153 3.30 -16.42 -9.98
N HIS A 154 2.17 -15.87 -9.55
CA HIS A 154 2.09 -14.55 -8.92
C HIS A 154 1.63 -14.63 -7.46
N ILE A 155 1.44 -15.83 -6.92
CA ILE A 155 1.03 -16.03 -5.54
C ILE A 155 1.74 -17.24 -4.96
N ALA A 156 2.17 -17.12 -3.72
CA ALA A 156 2.69 -18.20 -2.90
C ALA A 156 1.92 -18.27 -1.58
N VAL A 157 1.77 -19.49 -1.07
CA VAL A 157 1.18 -19.76 0.25
C VAL A 157 2.30 -19.75 1.27
N VAL A 158 2.11 -18.96 2.32
CA VAL A 158 3.07 -18.85 3.42
C VAL A 158 2.70 -19.85 4.50
N ILE A 159 3.68 -20.60 4.99
CA ILE A 159 3.49 -21.62 6.02
C ILE A 159 4.36 -21.38 7.25
N ASP A 160 3.84 -21.80 8.41
CA ASP A 160 4.56 -21.83 9.68
C ASP A 160 5.44 -23.09 9.82
N GLU A 161 6.10 -23.23 10.97
CA GLU A 161 6.93 -24.40 11.29
C GLU A 161 6.14 -25.71 11.47
N TYR A 162 4.82 -25.63 11.65
CA TYR A 162 3.92 -26.77 11.79
C TYR A 162 3.32 -27.19 10.44
N GLY A 163 3.59 -26.43 9.37
CA GLY A 163 3.06 -26.67 8.02
C GLY A 163 1.65 -26.16 7.82
N THR A 164 1.13 -25.33 8.74
CA THR A 164 -0.17 -24.68 8.59
C THR A 164 -0.03 -23.39 7.80
N THR A 165 -1.13 -22.94 7.19
CA THR A 165 -1.13 -21.70 6.41
C THR A 165 -1.07 -20.49 7.33
N SER A 166 -0.03 -19.67 7.21
CA SER A 166 0.11 -18.39 7.91
C SER A 166 -0.47 -17.22 7.12
N GLY A 167 -0.51 -17.34 5.78
CA GLY A 167 -0.90 -16.25 4.89
C GLY A 167 -0.64 -16.56 3.43
N VAL A 168 -0.70 -15.53 2.60
CA VAL A 168 -0.24 -15.56 1.21
C VAL A 168 0.62 -14.35 0.91
N VAL A 169 1.51 -14.49 -0.07
CA VAL A 169 2.29 -13.38 -0.60
C VAL A 169 2.19 -13.39 -2.11
N THR A 170 1.98 -12.22 -2.69
CA THR A 170 1.85 -12.02 -4.13
C THR A 170 3.14 -11.49 -4.75
N LEU A 171 3.20 -11.44 -6.08
CA LEU A 171 4.30 -10.78 -6.77
C LEU A 171 4.24 -9.27 -6.53
N GLU A 172 3.02 -8.76 -6.48
CA GLU A 172 2.65 -7.37 -6.30
C GLU A 172 3.10 -6.88 -4.92
N ASP A 173 2.81 -7.61 -3.83
CA ASP A 173 3.26 -7.28 -2.46
C ASP A 173 4.79 -7.10 -2.37
N ILE A 174 5.56 -7.92 -3.11
CA ILE A 174 7.02 -7.85 -3.09
C ILE A 174 7.55 -6.70 -3.98
N LEU A 175 6.81 -6.33 -5.02
CA LEU A 175 7.17 -5.20 -5.87
C LEU A 175 6.85 -3.87 -5.19
N GLU A 176 5.81 -3.82 -4.37
CA GLU A 176 5.44 -2.66 -3.54
C GLU A 176 6.57 -2.25 -2.60
N GLU A 177 7.30 -3.20 -2.01
CA GLU A 177 8.51 -2.90 -1.21
C GLU A 177 9.62 -2.17 -2.00
N ILE A 178 9.63 -2.31 -3.33
CA ILE A 178 10.54 -1.56 -4.20
C ILE A 178 9.90 -0.24 -4.61
N VAL A 179 8.69 -0.30 -5.16
CA VAL A 179 8.09 0.82 -5.88
C VAL A 179 7.41 1.81 -4.94
N GLY A 180 7.08 1.38 -3.72
CA GLY A 180 6.04 2.00 -2.90
C GLY A 180 4.66 1.51 -3.33
N GLU A 181 3.61 2.05 -2.71
CA GLU A 181 2.22 1.87 -3.14
C GLU A 181 2.13 2.16 -4.64
N ILE A 182 1.68 1.16 -5.41
CA ILE A 182 1.45 1.32 -6.85
C ILE A 182 -0.01 1.72 -6.99
N GLU A 183 -0.27 2.99 -7.30
CA GLU A 183 -1.60 3.46 -7.70
C GLU A 183 -2.13 2.56 -8.83
N ASP A 184 -3.15 1.75 -8.52
CA ASP A 184 -3.88 0.91 -9.48
C ASP A 184 -4.53 1.82 -10.55
N GLU A 185 -4.76 1.30 -11.75
CA GLU A 185 -5.60 1.99 -12.74
C GLU A 185 -7.02 2.21 -12.20
N HIS A 186 -7.44 1.42 -11.21
CA HIS A 186 -8.66 1.61 -10.42
C HIS A 186 -8.51 2.59 -9.23
N ASP A 187 -7.28 2.92 -8.82
CA ASP A 187 -6.97 3.95 -7.82
C ASP A 187 -7.01 5.36 -8.44
N THR A 188 -7.41 5.47 -9.71
CA THR A 188 -7.71 6.74 -10.38
C THR A 188 -8.94 7.47 -9.85
N VAL A 189 -9.44 7.10 -8.67
CA VAL A 189 -10.40 7.90 -7.91
C VAL A 189 -10.05 7.78 -6.42
N ASP A 190 -9.27 8.75 -5.91
CA ASP A 190 -9.32 9.30 -4.54
C ASP A 190 -8.04 9.42 -3.69
N GLU A 191 -6.81 9.31 -4.21
CA GLU A 191 -5.63 9.81 -3.45
C GLU A 191 -5.29 11.29 -3.73
N GLU A 192 -5.75 11.81 -4.88
CA GLU A 192 -6.04 13.25 -5.08
C GLU A 192 -7.55 13.53 -4.95
N ALA A 193 -8.28 12.77 -4.11
CA ALA A 193 -9.63 13.17 -3.72
C ALA A 193 -9.54 14.62 -3.27
N GLN A 194 -10.24 15.49 -4.00
CA GLN A 194 -10.27 16.91 -3.75
C GLN A 194 -10.53 17.12 -2.26
N PHE A 195 -9.48 17.46 -1.51
CA PHE A 195 -9.54 17.69 -0.06
C PHE A 195 -10.67 18.65 0.30
N ILE A 196 -11.02 19.51 -0.66
CA ILE A 196 -12.05 20.53 -0.59
C ILE A 196 -12.84 20.51 -1.91
N ILE A 197 -14.13 20.17 -1.83
CA ILE A 197 -15.07 20.16 -2.96
C ILE A 197 -16.12 21.24 -2.73
N PRO A 198 -16.45 22.10 -3.72
CA PRO A 198 -17.60 22.98 -3.60
C PRO A 198 -18.90 22.18 -3.40
N ASP A 199 -19.65 22.49 -2.33
CA ASP A 199 -20.98 21.93 -2.14
C ASP A 199 -21.94 22.72 -3.03
N HIS A 200 -22.29 22.16 -4.19
CA HIS A 200 -23.10 22.83 -5.22
C HIS A 200 -24.60 22.94 -4.87
N ASP A 201 -24.95 22.98 -3.59
CA ASP A 201 -26.32 23.21 -3.14
C ASP A 201 -26.78 24.63 -3.56
N PRO A 202 -27.83 24.76 -4.40
CA PRO A 202 -28.32 26.05 -4.87
C PRO A 202 -28.87 26.97 -3.76
N GLU A 203 -29.09 26.48 -2.54
CA GLU A 203 -29.53 27.29 -1.39
C GLU A 203 -28.40 27.80 -0.48
N THR A 204 -27.17 27.28 -0.61
CA THR A 204 -26.04 27.65 0.26
C THR A 204 -24.79 28.03 -0.55
N ALA A 205 -24.70 29.29 -0.98
CA ALA A 205 -23.44 29.83 -1.54
C ALA A 205 -22.31 29.76 -0.50
N ASN A 206 -21.06 29.63 -0.95
CA ASN A 206 -19.85 29.55 -0.10
C ASN A 206 -19.85 28.36 0.87
N THR A 207 -20.22 27.18 0.36
CA THR A 207 -20.17 25.93 1.11
C THR A 207 -19.21 24.95 0.43
N TRP A 208 -18.44 24.23 1.24
CA TRP A 208 -17.49 23.21 0.78
C TRP A 208 -17.60 21.96 1.63
N LEU A 209 -17.43 20.81 0.99
CA LEU A 209 -17.16 19.54 1.65
C LEU A 209 -15.64 19.40 1.78
N VAL A 210 -15.19 19.07 2.99
CA VAL A 210 -13.77 19.05 3.36
C VAL A 210 -13.48 17.75 4.08
N GLN A 211 -12.45 17.04 3.63
CA GLN A 211 -12.00 15.85 4.35
C GLN A 211 -11.32 16.26 5.67
N ALA A 212 -11.55 15.50 6.73
CA ALA A 212 -10.96 15.85 8.03
C ALA A 212 -9.42 15.82 8.04
N LEU A 213 -8.82 15.00 7.17
CA LEU A 213 -7.37 14.90 7.01
C LEU A 213 -6.77 16.03 6.16
N THR A 214 -7.58 16.95 5.62
CA THR A 214 -7.08 18.11 4.89
C THR A 214 -6.09 18.90 5.74
N PRO A 215 -4.85 19.13 5.25
CA PRO A 215 -3.88 19.97 5.95
C PRO A 215 -4.40 21.40 6.11
N ILE A 216 -4.16 22.02 7.26
CA ILE A 216 -4.62 23.39 7.54
C ILE A 216 -4.01 24.38 6.54
N GLU A 217 -2.72 24.22 6.21
CA GLU A 217 -2.05 25.01 5.18
C GLU A 217 -2.77 24.92 3.83
N HIS A 218 -3.20 23.72 3.43
CA HIS A 218 -3.94 23.50 2.19
C HIS A 218 -5.31 24.18 2.23
N PHE A 219 -6.05 24.06 3.33
CA PHE A 219 -7.32 24.75 3.54
C PHE A 219 -7.19 26.26 3.43
N ASN A 220 -6.22 26.84 4.12
CA ASN A 220 -5.93 28.28 4.08
C ASN A 220 -5.61 28.76 2.67
N ASN A 221 -4.76 28.03 1.94
CA ASN A 221 -4.35 28.36 0.58
C ASN A 221 -5.51 28.31 -0.43
N ILE A 222 -6.40 27.31 -0.33
CA ILE A 222 -7.50 27.12 -1.28
C ILE A 222 -8.68 28.05 -1.01
N LEU A 223 -9.02 28.24 0.26
CA LEU A 223 -10.24 28.95 0.68
C LEU A 223 -10.00 30.35 1.24
N ASP A 224 -8.75 30.83 1.22
CA ASP A 224 -8.35 32.15 1.71
C ASP A 224 -8.77 32.35 3.18
N ALA A 225 -8.29 31.43 4.02
CA ALA A 225 -8.46 31.41 5.47
C ALA A 225 -7.10 31.53 6.18
N GLU A 226 -7.11 31.80 7.48
CA GLU A 226 -5.90 32.12 8.27
C GLU A 226 -5.81 31.31 9.57
N PHE A 227 -6.17 30.02 9.54
CA PHE A 227 -6.08 29.15 10.72
C PHE A 227 -4.62 28.78 11.06
N SER A 228 -4.27 28.72 12.34
CA SER A 228 -2.94 28.28 12.82
C SER A 228 -2.79 26.75 12.75
N ASP A 229 -1.60 26.30 12.36
CA ASP A 229 -1.16 24.91 12.30
C ASP A 229 -0.09 24.57 13.36
N ASP A 230 0.09 25.43 14.38
CA ASP A 230 1.16 25.31 15.38
C ASP A 230 1.00 24.08 16.31
N GLU A 231 -0.24 23.70 16.64
CA GLU A 231 -0.55 22.60 17.58
C GLU A 231 -1.14 21.36 16.91
N VAL A 232 -1.76 21.53 15.74
CA VAL A 232 -2.44 20.47 14.97
C VAL A 232 -2.27 20.73 13.48
N GLU A 233 -2.13 19.66 12.70
CA GLU A 233 -1.77 19.77 11.28
C GLU A 233 -2.97 19.73 10.32
N THR A 234 -4.13 19.21 10.77
CA THR A 234 -5.30 18.95 9.93
C THR A 234 -6.55 19.71 10.39
N VAL A 235 -7.48 19.98 9.47
CA VAL A 235 -8.76 20.65 9.77
C VAL A 235 -9.57 19.85 10.79
N GLY A 236 -9.60 18.53 10.71
CA GLY A 236 -10.24 17.67 11.71
C GLY A 236 -9.61 17.80 13.09
N GLY A 237 -8.27 17.88 13.16
CA GLY A 237 -7.53 18.13 14.39
C GLY A 237 -7.88 19.48 15.02
N LEU A 238 -7.95 20.54 14.20
CA LEU A 238 -8.36 21.88 14.61
C LEU A 238 -9.77 21.89 15.23
N LEU A 239 -10.74 21.24 14.60
CA LEU A 239 -12.11 21.18 15.13
C LEU A 239 -12.19 20.38 16.43
N LEU A 240 -11.49 19.25 16.53
CA LEU A 240 -11.45 18.48 17.77
C LEU A 240 -10.79 19.26 18.91
N GLN A 241 -9.75 20.03 18.62
CA GLN A 241 -9.09 20.89 19.59
C GLN A 241 -10.04 21.96 20.13
N GLU A 242 -10.78 22.65 19.25
CA GLU A 242 -11.73 23.68 19.66
C GLU A 242 -12.89 23.10 20.49
N MET A 243 -13.38 21.92 20.10
CA MET A 243 -14.49 21.25 20.77
C MET A 243 -14.12 20.66 22.13
N GLY A 244 -12.85 20.28 22.33
CA GLY A 244 -12.38 19.57 23.51
C GLY A 244 -12.90 18.12 23.57
N LEU A 245 -13.18 17.63 24.79
CA LEU A 245 -13.65 16.25 25.01
C LEU A 245 -15.15 16.13 24.77
N VAL A 246 -15.56 15.54 23.64
CA VAL A 246 -16.98 15.37 23.31
C VAL A 246 -17.29 13.93 22.90
N SER A 247 -18.42 13.41 23.38
CA SER A 247 -19.07 12.21 22.86
C SER A 247 -20.06 12.61 21.75
N ASP A 248 -20.23 11.76 20.73
CA ASP A 248 -21.17 11.96 19.61
C ASP A 248 -20.79 13.13 18.68
N LEU A 249 -19.72 12.97 17.90
CA LEU A 249 -19.16 13.99 16.99
C LEU A 249 -20.07 14.33 15.81
N GLN A 250 -20.86 13.38 15.31
CA GLN A 250 -21.64 13.57 14.09
C GLN A 250 -22.77 14.60 14.27
N GLY A 251 -22.88 15.53 13.32
CA GLY A 251 -23.88 16.60 13.32
C GLY A 251 -23.55 17.81 14.18
N GLN A 252 -22.40 17.81 14.88
CA GLN A 252 -21.98 18.98 15.64
C GLN A 252 -21.60 20.14 14.73
N ILE A 253 -21.88 21.35 15.20
CA ILE A 253 -21.60 22.61 14.51
C ILE A 253 -20.60 23.41 15.34
N ILE A 254 -19.53 23.82 14.70
CA ILE A 254 -18.43 24.57 15.29
C ILE A 254 -18.31 25.90 14.53
N GLU A 255 -18.30 27.01 15.27
CA GLU A 255 -18.06 28.32 14.69
C GLU A 255 -16.66 28.79 15.04
N LEU A 256 -15.85 29.05 14.02
CA LEU A 256 -14.49 29.56 14.16
C LEU A 256 -14.32 30.74 13.20
N GLU A 257 -14.01 31.91 13.76
CA GLU A 257 -13.86 33.15 13.00
C GLU A 257 -15.07 33.46 12.10
N ASN A 258 -14.88 33.56 10.78
CA ASN A 258 -15.92 33.76 9.77
C ASN A 258 -16.39 32.44 9.12
N TRP A 259 -16.05 31.30 9.72
CA TRP A 259 -16.41 29.97 9.23
C TRP A 259 -17.37 29.24 10.18
N GLN A 260 -18.27 28.47 9.59
CA GLN A 260 -19.11 27.51 10.29
C GLN A 260 -18.81 26.11 9.74
N PHE A 261 -18.37 25.21 10.61
CA PHE A 261 -18.08 23.82 10.29
C PHE A 261 -19.18 22.93 10.83
N THR A 262 -19.64 21.98 10.03
CA THR A 262 -20.59 20.95 10.45
C THR A 262 -19.98 19.58 10.21
N ILE A 263 -19.90 18.74 11.23
CA ILE A 263 -19.38 17.37 11.10
C ILE A 263 -20.46 16.52 10.42
N LEU A 264 -20.20 16.07 9.20
CA LEU A 264 -21.15 15.22 8.44
C LEU A 264 -20.96 13.74 8.76
N GLU A 265 -19.71 13.31 8.88
CA GLU A 265 -19.32 11.93 9.13
C GLU A 265 -18.18 11.88 10.16
N ALA A 266 -18.37 11.05 11.18
CA ALA A 266 -17.39 10.81 12.23
C ALA A 266 -17.66 9.45 12.89
N ASP A 267 -16.61 8.81 13.40
CA ASP A 267 -16.72 7.67 14.31
C ASP A 267 -16.61 8.12 15.78
N ALA A 268 -16.42 7.16 16.70
CA ALA A 268 -16.37 7.45 18.14
C ALA A 268 -15.21 8.39 18.55
N ARG A 269 -14.16 8.54 17.74
CA ARG A 269 -12.96 9.31 18.08
C ARG A 269 -12.39 10.15 16.92
N THR A 270 -12.88 9.96 15.70
CA THR A 270 -12.28 10.50 14.48
C THR A 270 -13.34 11.18 13.64
N ILE A 271 -13.05 12.39 13.14
CA ILE A 271 -13.87 13.07 12.14
C ILE A 271 -13.40 12.58 10.76
N HIS A 272 -14.33 12.34 9.85
CA HIS A 272 -14.04 11.90 8.47
C HIS A 272 -14.40 12.98 7.45
N LEU A 273 -15.60 13.56 7.55
CA LEU A 273 -16.11 14.54 6.59
C LEU A 273 -16.73 15.76 7.27
N ILE A 274 -16.39 16.94 6.78
CA ILE A 274 -16.78 18.24 7.32
C ILE A 274 -17.45 19.05 6.21
N ARG A 275 -18.54 19.75 6.53
CA ARG A 275 -19.08 20.83 5.71
C ARG A 275 -18.60 22.16 6.28
N ALA A 276 -17.86 22.94 5.49
CA ALA A 276 -17.39 24.27 5.85
C ALA A 276 -18.22 25.32 5.10
N VAL A 277 -18.71 26.34 5.82
CA VAL A 277 -19.47 27.47 5.25
C VAL A 277 -18.77 28.77 5.64
N ARG A 278 -18.49 29.64 4.65
CA ARG A 278 -17.97 31.00 4.91
C ARG A 278 -19.14 31.97 5.05
N LYS A 279 -19.23 32.65 6.19
CA LYS A 279 -20.28 33.64 6.50
C LYS A 279 -20.08 34.96 5.76
#